data_AF-A0A238WHR7-F1
#
_entry.id   AF-A0A238WHR7-F1
#
_cell.length_a   1.000
_cell.length_b   1.000
_cell.length_c   1.000
_cell.angle_alpha   90.00
_cell.angle_beta   90.00
_cell.angle_gamma   90.00
#
_symmetry.space_group_name_H-M   'P 1'
#
loop_
_entity.id
_entity.type
_entity.pdbx_description
1 polymer ?
#
loop_
_entity_poly.entity_id
_entity_poly.type
_entity_poly.pdbx_seq_one_letter_code
_entity_poly.pdbx_strand_id
1 'polypeptide(L)'
;MIVIHSLYSLPLLNDRWGLQHQFEKSFFLYYLSFLYAKRLGYEVVLHTDDIGYELLKNIGYDRIELSLNDLKPEDATFWSLGKIRALELEGLNSIHIDGDVFLKSNQIKTLFESDYDVLTQMIESQDAFNHDYVPQIGLLNSVSNVLTSNIKHSYNCGVLAFKDTQLFIEYANLFRELVAIYKNDLKIKDFYKNEFRYYEKMLIIEQYSLPVLTNKLNKNPKFIINENEDLIETCNHYGFVHALGSSKYEASFQALVKQRIKELR
;
A
#
# COMPACT_ATOMS: atom_id res chain seq x y z
N MET A 1 14.02 -13.19 -3.91
CA MET A 1 13.13 -12.01 -3.89
C MET A 1 12.59 -11.88 -2.48
N ILE A 2 12.60 -10.67 -1.94
CA ILE A 2 12.14 -10.37 -0.59
C ILE A 2 10.69 -9.87 -0.65
N VAL A 3 9.84 -10.34 0.26
CA VAL A 3 8.53 -9.74 0.52
C VAL A 3 8.66 -8.79 1.70
N ILE A 4 8.22 -7.56 1.51
CA ILE A 4 8.26 -6.52 2.53
C ILE A 4 6.87 -6.34 3.11
N HIS A 5 6.77 -6.37 4.43
CA HIS A 5 5.69 -5.75 5.17
C HIS A 5 6.18 -4.45 5.81
N SER A 6 5.31 -3.45 5.90
CA SER A 6 5.60 -2.24 6.65
C SER A 6 4.43 -1.84 7.54
N LEU A 7 4.70 -1.55 8.81
CA LEU A 7 3.71 -1.02 9.74
C LEU A 7 4.23 0.27 10.38
N TYR A 8 3.79 1.42 9.87
CA TYR A 8 3.89 2.68 10.59
C TYR A 8 2.69 2.77 11.54
N SER A 9 2.91 2.67 12.86
CA SER A 9 1.85 2.45 13.83
C SER A 9 1.13 3.74 14.25
N LEU A 10 1.78 4.89 14.15
CA LEU A 10 1.20 6.19 14.52
C LEU A 10 -0.16 6.48 13.84
N PRO A 11 -0.34 6.23 12.53
CA PRO A 11 -1.66 6.31 11.89
C PRO A 11 -2.74 5.45 12.56
N LEU A 12 -2.41 4.26 13.05
CA LEU A 12 -3.35 3.36 13.75
C LEU A 12 -3.68 3.87 15.15
N LEU A 13 -2.71 4.45 15.87
CA LEU A 13 -2.91 4.96 17.23
C LEU A 13 -3.84 6.16 17.30
N ASN A 14 -3.86 6.97 16.24
CA ASN A 14 -4.69 8.17 16.18
C ASN A 14 -6.14 7.89 15.73
N ASP A 15 -6.59 6.64 15.85
CA ASP A 15 -7.94 6.16 15.49
C ASP A 15 -8.41 6.68 14.14
N ARG A 16 -7.49 6.71 13.15
CA ARG A 16 -7.71 7.30 11.83
C ARG A 16 -9.01 6.80 11.18
N TRP A 17 -9.33 5.52 11.40
CA TRP A 17 -10.48 4.85 10.80
C TRP A 17 -11.68 4.70 11.73
N GLY A 18 -11.60 5.13 12.99
CA GLY A 18 -12.70 5.00 13.96
C GLY A 18 -13.05 3.54 14.29
N LEU A 19 -12.07 2.63 14.27
CA LEU A 19 -12.30 1.18 14.33
C LEU A 19 -11.83 0.59 15.65
N GLN A 20 -12.76 -0.06 16.36
CA GLN A 20 -12.45 -0.76 17.60
C GLN A 20 -11.57 -2.01 17.37
N HIS A 21 -10.59 -2.19 18.27
CA HIS A 21 -9.66 -3.31 18.30
C HIS A 21 -8.82 -3.46 17.02
N GLN A 22 -8.52 -2.35 16.34
CA GLN A 22 -7.80 -2.39 15.07
C GLN A 22 -6.41 -3.03 15.20
N PHE A 23 -5.70 -2.82 16.31
CA PHE A 23 -4.38 -3.44 16.57
C PHE A 23 -4.44 -4.96 16.56
N GLU A 24 -5.33 -5.56 17.37
CA GLU A 24 -5.47 -7.02 17.45
C GLU A 24 -5.86 -7.60 16.08
N LYS A 25 -6.82 -6.97 15.40
CA LYS A 25 -7.30 -7.48 14.12
C LYS A 25 -6.25 -7.35 13.01
N SER A 26 -5.49 -6.25 13.01
CA SER A 26 -4.35 -6.07 12.11
C SER A 26 -3.28 -7.13 12.36
N PHE A 27 -2.97 -7.50 13.61
CA PHE A 27 -2.03 -8.59 13.90
C PHE A 27 -2.39 -9.88 13.15
N PHE A 28 -3.67 -10.28 13.18
CA PHE A 28 -4.10 -11.50 12.49
C PHE A 28 -4.01 -11.40 10.96
N LEU A 29 -4.28 -10.21 10.40
CA LEU A 29 -4.10 -9.98 8.96
C LEU A 29 -2.61 -10.16 8.58
N TYR A 30 -1.71 -9.44 9.27
CA TYR A 30 -0.27 -9.53 9.02
C TYR A 30 0.26 -10.95 9.21
N TYR A 31 -0.23 -11.68 10.23
CA TYR A 31 0.19 -13.05 10.47
C TYR A 31 -0.25 -13.98 9.34
N LEU A 32 -1.50 -13.87 8.88
CA LEU A 32 -1.97 -14.68 7.75
C LEU A 32 -1.21 -14.35 6.47
N SER A 33 -0.98 -13.07 6.20
CA SER A 33 -0.17 -12.61 5.05
C SER A 33 1.26 -13.20 5.10
N PHE A 34 1.92 -13.13 6.26
CA PHE A 34 3.23 -13.70 6.48
C PHE A 34 3.25 -15.22 6.22
N LEU A 35 2.30 -15.98 6.78
CA LEU A 35 2.26 -17.44 6.59
C LEU A 35 2.13 -17.83 5.12
N TYR A 36 1.33 -17.08 4.35
CA TYR A 36 1.21 -17.29 2.91
C TYR A 36 2.50 -16.97 2.17
N ALA A 37 3.13 -15.82 2.43
CA ALA A 37 4.40 -15.47 1.82
C ALA A 37 5.51 -16.49 2.15
N LYS A 38 5.59 -16.97 3.40
CA LYS A 38 6.54 -18.01 3.81
C LYS A 38 6.29 -19.35 3.14
N ARG A 39 5.04 -19.76 2.95
CA ARG A 39 4.71 -21.01 2.22
C ARG A 39 5.16 -20.98 0.76
N LEU A 40 5.20 -19.80 0.15
CA LEU A 40 5.77 -19.62 -1.18
C LEU A 40 7.30 -19.59 -1.18
N GLY A 41 7.96 -19.71 -0.03
CA GLY A 41 9.41 -19.76 0.10
C GLY A 41 10.08 -18.38 0.05
N TYR A 42 9.35 -17.30 0.31
CA TYR A 42 9.94 -15.97 0.38
C TYR A 42 10.63 -15.72 1.73
N GLU A 43 11.68 -14.91 1.69
CA GLU A 43 12.10 -14.13 2.85
C GLU A 43 11.09 -13.02 3.07
N VAL A 44 10.65 -12.82 4.31
CA VAL A 44 9.68 -11.80 4.69
C VAL A 44 10.31 -10.88 5.73
N VAL A 45 10.47 -9.62 5.36
CA VAL A 45 11.07 -8.57 6.18
C VAL A 45 9.98 -7.62 6.64
N LEU A 46 9.97 -7.28 7.93
CA LEU A 46 9.10 -6.26 8.49
C LEU A 46 9.88 -4.97 8.74
N HIS A 47 9.43 -3.86 8.16
CA HIS A 47 9.85 -2.51 8.57
C HIS A 47 8.78 -1.90 9.47
N THR A 48 9.16 -1.47 10.67
CA THR A 48 8.19 -0.93 11.63
C THR A 48 8.82 0.09 12.59
N ASP A 49 8.01 0.64 13.48
CA ASP A 49 8.43 1.46 14.62
C ASP A 49 8.31 0.63 15.90
N ASP A 50 8.74 1.17 17.05
CA ASP A 50 8.77 0.42 18.32
C ASP A 50 7.40 -0.15 18.72
N ILE A 51 6.32 0.57 18.42
CA ILE A 51 4.96 0.15 18.78
C ILE A 51 4.49 -0.97 17.84
N GLY A 52 4.74 -0.84 16.53
CA GLY A 52 4.45 -1.90 15.59
C GLY A 52 5.32 -3.15 15.79
N TYR A 53 6.56 -2.98 16.29
CA TYR A 53 7.41 -4.09 16.72
C TYR A 53 6.77 -4.86 17.86
N GLU A 54 6.33 -4.19 18.92
CA GLU A 54 5.65 -4.87 20.04
C GLU A 54 4.41 -5.64 19.58
N LEU A 55 3.67 -5.12 18.59
CA LEU A 55 2.53 -5.80 17.99
C LEU A 55 2.94 -7.06 17.21
N LEU A 56 3.95 -6.95 16.34
CA LEU A 56 4.21 -7.93 15.28
C LEU A 56 5.41 -8.85 15.52
N LYS A 57 6.26 -8.59 16.53
CA LYS A 57 7.52 -9.34 16.77
C LYS A 57 7.35 -10.85 16.91
N ASN A 58 6.17 -11.30 17.37
CA ASN A 58 5.88 -12.71 17.60
C ASN A 58 5.39 -13.47 16.35
N ILE A 59 5.28 -12.82 15.19
CA ILE A 59 4.84 -13.46 13.93
C ILE A 59 5.92 -14.38 13.36
N GLY A 60 7.21 -14.10 13.64
CA GLY A 60 8.34 -14.91 13.17
C GLY A 60 8.94 -14.46 11.84
N TYR A 61 8.89 -13.16 11.54
CA TYR A 61 9.59 -12.56 10.40
C TYR A 61 11.06 -12.96 10.34
N ASP A 62 11.62 -13.08 9.13
CA ASP A 62 13.03 -13.43 8.95
C ASP A 62 13.93 -12.27 9.44
N ARG A 63 13.49 -11.03 9.24
CA ARG A 63 14.09 -9.80 9.77
C ARG A 63 13.02 -8.81 10.21
N ILE A 64 13.33 -8.05 11.26
CA ILE A 64 12.51 -6.93 11.71
C ILE A 64 13.40 -5.70 11.86
N GLU A 65 13.11 -4.66 11.08
CA GLU A 65 13.86 -3.41 11.02
C GLU A 65 13.03 -2.30 11.68
N LEU A 66 13.57 -1.64 12.69
CA LEU A 66 12.94 -0.49 13.38
C LEU A 66 13.10 0.83 12.59
N SER A 67 13.11 0.74 11.26
CA SER A 67 13.46 1.84 10.37
C SER A 67 12.41 2.94 10.28
N LEU A 68 11.23 2.75 10.89
CA LEU A 68 10.15 3.74 10.89
C LEU A 68 10.14 4.61 12.15
N ASN A 69 11.02 4.35 13.13
CA ASN A 69 11.25 5.26 14.26
C ASN A 69 11.80 6.63 13.82
N ASP A 70 12.41 6.71 12.63
CA ASP A 70 12.90 7.96 12.03
C ASP A 70 11.76 8.87 11.52
N LEU A 71 10.52 8.35 11.38
CA LEU A 71 9.37 9.13 10.95
C LEU A 71 8.81 9.96 12.10
N LYS A 72 8.28 11.16 11.80
CA LYS A 72 7.88 12.13 12.83
C LYS A 72 6.40 12.03 13.19
N PRO A 73 5.99 12.42 14.42
CA PRO A 73 4.58 12.45 14.79
C PRO A 73 3.68 13.27 13.86
N GLU A 74 4.17 14.38 13.29
CA GLU A 74 3.44 15.16 12.26
C GLU A 74 3.12 14.35 10.99
N ASP A 75 3.79 13.21 10.80
CA ASP A 75 3.64 12.31 9.67
C ASP A 75 2.53 11.29 9.88
N ALA A 76 1.91 11.23 11.06
CA ALA A 76 0.96 10.18 11.44
C ALA A 76 -0.28 10.10 10.54
N THR A 77 -0.54 11.10 9.70
CA THR A 77 -1.64 11.08 8.72
C THR A 77 -1.22 10.57 7.34
N PHE A 78 0.04 10.22 7.13
CA PHE A 78 0.61 9.74 5.87
C PHE A 78 1.04 8.28 6.00
N TRP A 79 0.07 7.36 6.00
CA TRP A 79 0.30 5.95 6.36
C TRP A 79 1.29 5.22 5.44
N SER A 80 1.32 5.53 4.14
CA SER A 80 2.22 4.84 3.20
C SER A 80 3.66 5.36 3.22
N LEU A 81 4.01 6.34 4.08
CA LEU A 81 5.43 6.69 4.32
C LEU A 81 6.25 5.47 4.73
N GLY A 82 5.67 4.59 5.56
CA GLY A 82 6.34 3.35 5.97
C GLY A 82 6.65 2.44 4.79
N LYS A 83 5.73 2.35 3.82
CA LYS A 83 5.89 1.56 2.60
C LYS A 83 7.03 2.08 1.74
N ILE A 84 7.05 3.38 1.46
CA ILE A 84 8.12 4.00 0.65
C ILE A 84 9.47 3.85 1.34
N ARG A 85 9.55 4.12 2.65
CA ARG A 85 10.80 3.98 3.41
C ARG A 85 11.32 2.53 3.38
N ALA A 86 10.44 1.55 3.50
CA ALA A 86 10.82 0.14 3.44
C ALA A 86 11.36 -0.25 2.05
N LEU A 87 10.68 0.17 0.98
CA LEU A 87 11.14 -0.05 -0.39
C LEU A 87 12.51 0.60 -0.67
N GLU A 88 12.77 1.79 -0.13
CA GLU A 88 14.07 2.46 -0.27
C GLU A 88 15.23 1.70 0.37
N LEU A 89 14.95 0.96 1.46
CA LEU A 89 15.97 0.23 2.22
C LEU A 89 16.27 -1.15 1.60
N GLU A 90 15.25 -1.85 1.10
CA GLU A 90 15.41 -3.20 0.52
C GLU A 90 15.71 -3.17 -0.99
N GLY A 91 15.29 -2.13 -1.70
CA GLY A 91 15.65 -1.86 -3.10
C GLY A 91 14.99 -2.75 -4.17
N LEU A 92 15.65 -2.80 -5.34
CA LEU A 92 15.25 -3.39 -6.64
C LEU A 92 14.58 -4.78 -6.63
N ASN A 93 15.02 -5.64 -5.71
CA ASN A 93 14.71 -7.09 -5.73
C ASN A 93 13.68 -7.48 -4.65
N SER A 94 12.82 -6.53 -4.33
CA SER A 94 11.82 -6.67 -3.26
C SER A 94 10.43 -6.30 -3.78
N ILE A 95 9.42 -6.86 -3.11
CA ILE A 95 8.01 -6.55 -3.35
C ILE A 95 7.40 -6.17 -2.03
N HIS A 96 6.83 -4.97 -1.96
CA HIS A 96 5.99 -4.60 -0.84
C HIS A 96 4.58 -5.15 -1.05
N ILE A 97 4.02 -5.75 0.01
CA ILE A 97 2.60 -6.07 0.09
C ILE A 97 2.03 -5.48 1.39
N ASP A 98 0.79 -5.00 1.34
CA ASP A 98 0.06 -4.59 2.54
C ASP A 98 -0.20 -5.82 3.43
N GLY A 99 -0.27 -5.60 4.75
CA GLY A 99 -0.40 -6.69 5.72
C GLY A 99 -1.71 -7.50 5.64
N ASP A 100 -2.64 -7.11 4.79
CA ASP A 100 -3.92 -7.76 4.51
C ASP A 100 -4.03 -8.25 3.06
N VAL A 101 -2.89 -8.34 2.37
CA VAL A 101 -2.72 -9.04 1.10
C VAL A 101 -2.25 -10.48 1.35
N PHE A 102 -2.89 -11.45 0.70
CA PHE A 102 -2.66 -12.87 0.87
C PHE A 102 -2.23 -13.53 -0.45
N LEU A 103 -1.04 -14.13 -0.46
CA LEU A 103 -0.44 -14.81 -1.61
C LEU A 103 -0.58 -16.34 -1.49
N LYS A 104 -1.70 -16.90 -1.95
CA LYS A 104 -2.10 -18.29 -1.68
C LYS A 104 -1.54 -19.33 -2.64
N SER A 105 -1.03 -18.91 -3.81
CA SER A 105 -0.61 -19.82 -4.88
C SER A 105 0.75 -19.41 -5.45
N ASN A 106 1.52 -20.40 -5.94
CA ASN A 106 2.77 -20.15 -6.66
C ASN A 106 2.54 -19.44 -8.01
N GLN A 107 1.30 -19.37 -8.47
CA GLN A 107 0.97 -18.80 -9.77
C GLN A 107 1.27 -17.30 -9.80
N ILE A 108 1.18 -16.61 -8.66
CA ILE A 108 1.58 -15.20 -8.54
C ILE A 108 3.08 -14.97 -8.85
N LYS A 109 3.93 -15.99 -8.70
CA LYS A 109 5.37 -15.88 -8.97
C LYS A 109 5.64 -15.51 -10.42
N THR A 110 4.83 -16.01 -11.35
CA THR A 110 4.99 -15.73 -12.78
C THR A 110 4.85 -14.22 -13.07
N LEU A 111 3.99 -13.52 -12.35
CA LEU A 111 3.86 -12.06 -12.43
C LEU A 111 5.08 -11.35 -11.82
N PHE A 112 5.51 -11.78 -10.64
CA PHE A 112 6.65 -11.18 -9.95
C PHE A 112 7.96 -11.31 -10.75
N GLU A 113 8.12 -12.43 -11.45
CA GLU A 113 9.29 -12.74 -12.29
C GLU A 113 9.16 -12.18 -13.72
N SER A 114 7.97 -11.73 -14.15
CA SER A 114 7.73 -11.19 -15.49
C SER A 114 8.44 -9.85 -15.76
N ASP A 115 8.49 -9.45 -17.03
CA ASP A 115 9.08 -8.17 -17.43
C ASP A 115 8.12 -6.99 -17.15
N TYR A 116 8.58 -6.03 -16.36
CA TYR A 116 7.86 -4.81 -15.97
C TYR A 116 8.83 -3.76 -15.43
N ASP A 117 8.47 -2.49 -15.49
CA ASP A 117 9.20 -1.42 -14.80
C ASP A 117 8.66 -1.22 -13.37
N VAL A 118 7.35 -1.36 -13.22
CA VAL A 118 6.63 -1.36 -11.94
C VAL A 118 5.48 -2.38 -11.97
N LEU A 119 5.25 -3.07 -10.87
CA LEU A 119 4.11 -3.96 -10.66
C LEU A 119 3.22 -3.40 -9.55
N THR A 120 1.93 -3.33 -9.80
CA THR A 120 0.92 -2.97 -8.80
C THR A 120 -0.25 -3.95 -8.79
N GLN A 121 -1.20 -3.78 -7.87
CA GLN A 121 -2.35 -4.68 -7.77
C GLN A 121 -3.28 -4.57 -8.98
N MET A 122 -3.82 -3.37 -9.24
CA MET A 122 -4.83 -3.15 -10.29
C MET A 122 -4.96 -1.67 -10.64
N ILE A 123 -5.64 -1.38 -11.74
CA ILE A 123 -6.08 -0.03 -12.11
C ILE A 123 -7.40 0.27 -11.41
N GLU A 124 -7.53 1.46 -10.79
CA GLU A 124 -8.81 1.98 -10.31
C GLU A 124 -9.26 3.12 -11.24
N SER A 125 -10.38 2.90 -11.94
CA SER A 125 -10.93 3.83 -12.93
C SER A 125 -12.44 4.06 -12.72
N GLN A 126 -13.06 4.85 -13.61
CA GLN A 126 -14.51 5.13 -13.63
C GLN A 126 -15.05 5.79 -12.35
N ASP A 127 -16.17 5.30 -11.81
CA ASP A 127 -16.92 5.95 -10.73
C ASP A 127 -16.08 6.12 -9.46
N ALA A 128 -15.29 5.10 -9.09
CA ALA A 128 -14.37 5.19 -7.96
C ALA A 128 -13.33 6.29 -8.18
N PHE A 129 -12.74 6.37 -9.37
CA PHE A 129 -11.80 7.44 -9.71
C PHE A 129 -12.45 8.83 -9.64
N ASN A 130 -13.62 8.98 -10.25
CA ASN A 130 -14.34 10.26 -10.29
C ASN A 130 -14.75 10.74 -8.90
N HIS A 131 -15.20 9.84 -8.04
CA HIS A 131 -15.64 10.16 -6.69
C HIS A 131 -14.46 10.46 -5.77
N ASP A 132 -13.47 9.56 -5.71
CA ASP A 132 -12.43 9.62 -4.69
C ASP A 132 -11.25 10.50 -5.11
N TYR A 133 -10.92 10.60 -6.41
CA TYR A 133 -9.67 11.22 -6.85
C TYR A 133 -9.86 12.62 -7.43
N VAL A 134 -10.83 12.82 -8.33
CA VAL A 134 -10.99 14.08 -9.08
C VAL A 134 -11.08 15.32 -8.18
N PRO A 135 -11.86 15.34 -7.08
CA PRO A 135 -11.90 16.51 -6.19
C PRO A 135 -10.54 16.83 -5.56
N GLN A 136 -9.81 15.79 -5.12
CA GLN A 136 -8.50 15.94 -4.50
C GLN A 136 -7.43 16.39 -5.53
N ILE A 137 -7.51 15.90 -6.77
CA ILE A 137 -6.65 16.33 -7.88
C ILE A 137 -6.91 17.80 -8.20
N GLY A 138 -8.18 18.21 -8.27
CA GLY A 138 -8.56 19.60 -8.49
C GLY A 138 -8.04 20.53 -7.40
N LEU A 139 -8.09 20.09 -6.13
CA LEU A 139 -7.49 20.80 -5.01
C LEU A 139 -5.97 20.93 -5.18
N LEU A 140 -5.25 19.84 -5.44
CA LEU A 140 -3.81 19.86 -5.63
C LEU A 140 -3.41 20.79 -6.79
N ASN A 141 -4.06 20.66 -7.94
CA ASN A 141 -3.81 21.50 -9.12
C ASN A 141 -4.10 22.99 -8.87
N SER A 142 -4.89 23.32 -7.84
CA SER A 142 -5.13 24.72 -7.47
C SER A 142 -3.99 25.36 -6.66
N VAL A 143 -3.02 24.58 -6.20
CA VAL A 143 -1.88 25.05 -5.39
C VAL A 143 -0.51 24.62 -5.94
N SER A 144 -0.46 23.59 -6.80
CA SER A 144 0.77 23.09 -7.44
C SER A 144 0.46 22.40 -8.77
N ASN A 145 1.36 22.51 -9.75
CA ASN A 145 1.25 21.85 -11.05
C ASN A 145 2.03 20.53 -11.13
N VAL A 146 2.57 20.04 -10.00
CA VAL A 146 3.48 18.87 -9.97
C VAL A 146 2.86 17.59 -10.54
N LEU A 147 1.53 17.43 -10.43
CA LEU A 147 0.78 16.26 -10.92
C LEU A 147 -0.22 16.59 -12.04
N THR A 148 -0.08 17.73 -12.71
CA THR A 148 -0.99 18.09 -13.80
C THR A 148 -0.89 17.09 -14.95
N SER A 149 -1.98 16.38 -15.23
CA SER A 149 -2.03 15.26 -16.19
C SER A 149 -3.44 15.00 -16.70
N ASN A 150 -3.56 14.32 -17.84
CA ASN A 150 -4.83 13.85 -18.41
C ASN A 150 -5.18 12.40 -17.98
N ILE A 151 -4.39 11.80 -17.09
CA ILE A 151 -4.64 10.46 -16.55
C ILE A 151 -5.95 10.44 -15.74
N LYS A 152 -6.81 9.46 -16.05
CA LYS A 152 -8.14 9.27 -15.45
C LYS A 152 -8.28 7.96 -14.67
N HIS A 153 -7.18 7.49 -14.10
CA HIS A 153 -7.12 6.31 -13.27
C HIS A 153 -6.00 6.44 -12.23
N SER A 154 -6.03 5.61 -11.20
CA SER A 154 -4.95 5.42 -10.23
C SER A 154 -4.49 3.96 -10.24
N TYR A 155 -3.37 3.67 -9.57
CA TYR A 155 -2.93 2.29 -9.33
C TYR A 155 -3.14 1.91 -7.87
N ASN A 156 -3.90 0.85 -7.61
CA ASN A 156 -3.98 0.30 -6.27
C ASN A 156 -2.61 -0.28 -5.87
N CYS A 157 -2.03 0.28 -4.80
CA CYS A 157 -0.67 -0.03 -4.36
C CYS A 157 -0.62 -1.04 -3.20
N GLY A 158 -1.66 -1.88 -3.02
CA GLY A 158 -1.63 -2.97 -2.05
C GLY A 158 -0.53 -3.99 -2.32
N VAL A 159 -0.09 -4.08 -3.57
CA VAL A 159 1.19 -4.67 -3.97
C VAL A 159 1.96 -3.60 -4.73
N LEU A 160 3.26 -3.46 -4.45
CA LEU A 160 4.13 -2.51 -5.12
C LEU A 160 5.54 -3.07 -5.26
N ALA A 161 6.03 -3.16 -6.50
CA ALA A 161 7.40 -3.55 -6.80
C ALA A 161 7.95 -2.73 -7.97
N PHE A 162 9.23 -2.41 -7.94
CA PHE A 162 9.93 -1.69 -9.01
C PHE A 162 11.08 -2.54 -9.54
N LYS A 163 11.30 -2.53 -10.85
CA LYS A 163 12.53 -3.04 -11.48
C LYS A 163 13.32 -1.93 -12.17
N ASP A 164 12.67 -0.83 -12.53
CA ASP A 164 13.32 0.33 -13.11
C ASP A 164 13.81 1.31 -12.02
N THR A 165 15.13 1.49 -11.95
CA THR A 165 15.77 2.35 -10.94
C THR A 165 15.36 3.82 -11.08
N GLN A 166 15.27 4.32 -12.31
CA GLN A 166 14.93 5.71 -12.57
C GLN A 166 13.50 6.00 -12.09
N LEU A 167 12.55 5.15 -12.45
CA LEU A 167 11.15 5.26 -12.05
C LEU A 167 11.02 5.26 -10.53
N PHE A 168 11.72 4.36 -9.83
CA PHE A 168 11.65 4.32 -8.37
C PHE A 168 12.20 5.60 -7.71
N ILE A 169 13.35 6.10 -8.17
CA ILE A 169 13.94 7.34 -7.63
C ILE A 169 13.01 8.54 -7.86
N GLU A 170 12.48 8.68 -9.07
CA GLU A 170 11.56 9.76 -9.42
C GLU A 170 10.25 9.65 -8.63
N TYR A 171 9.74 8.43 -8.42
CA TYR A 171 8.54 8.19 -7.62
C TYR A 171 8.75 8.55 -6.15
N ALA A 172 9.86 8.12 -5.54
CA ALA A 172 10.18 8.44 -4.15
C ALA A 172 10.39 9.95 -3.95
N ASN A 173 11.00 10.64 -4.91
CA ASN A 173 11.16 12.10 -4.89
C ASN A 173 9.82 12.82 -4.99
N LEU A 174 8.98 12.43 -5.95
CA LEU A 174 7.64 12.99 -6.15
C LEU A 174 6.76 12.75 -4.91
N PHE A 175 6.83 11.56 -4.32
CA PHE A 175 6.13 11.23 -3.08
C PHE A 175 6.51 12.20 -1.95
N ARG A 176 7.82 12.44 -1.73
CA ARG A 176 8.31 13.40 -0.73
C ARG A 176 7.85 14.82 -1.01
N GLU A 177 7.92 15.26 -2.27
CA GLU A 177 7.46 16.58 -2.68
C GLU A 177 5.96 16.77 -2.38
N LEU A 178 5.13 15.79 -2.74
CA LEU A 178 3.70 15.82 -2.46
C LEU A 178 3.40 15.81 -0.96
N VAL A 179 4.10 14.97 -0.17
CA VAL A 179 3.99 15.00 1.29
C VAL A 179 4.33 16.40 1.83
N ALA A 180 5.39 17.04 1.33
CA ALA A 180 5.77 18.39 1.74
C ALA A 180 4.69 19.43 1.38
N ILE A 181 4.09 19.34 0.19
CA ILE A 181 2.98 20.22 -0.22
C ILE A 181 1.79 20.04 0.73
N TYR A 182 1.34 18.80 0.94
CA TYR A 182 0.20 18.50 1.82
C TYR A 182 0.44 18.86 3.29
N LYS A 183 1.70 18.87 3.73
CA LYS A 183 2.09 19.29 5.08
C LYS A 183 2.19 20.79 5.26
N ASN A 184 2.37 21.58 4.21
CA ASN A 184 2.71 23.00 4.34
C ASN A 184 1.63 23.92 3.80
N ASP A 185 0.89 23.51 2.77
CA ASP A 185 -0.13 24.35 2.15
C ASP A 185 -1.39 24.48 3.04
N LEU A 186 -1.80 25.73 3.30
CA LEU A 186 -2.94 26.03 4.18
C LEU A 186 -4.28 25.59 3.58
N LYS A 187 -4.46 25.77 2.27
CA LYS A 187 -5.71 25.42 1.58
C LYS A 187 -5.93 23.90 1.62
N ILE A 188 -4.87 23.12 1.40
CA ILE A 188 -4.91 21.67 1.56
C ILE A 188 -5.23 21.29 2.99
N LYS A 189 -4.54 21.88 3.99
CA LYS A 189 -4.81 21.59 5.40
C LYS A 189 -6.26 21.85 5.78
N ASP A 190 -6.81 22.99 5.38
CA ASP A 190 -8.18 23.37 5.68
C ASP A 190 -9.19 22.43 5.03
N PHE A 191 -8.93 22.00 3.78
CA PHE A 191 -9.76 20.99 3.12
C PHE A 191 -9.80 19.68 3.90
N TYR A 192 -8.64 19.08 4.23
CA TYR A 192 -8.61 17.80 4.95
C TYR A 192 -9.04 17.93 6.41
N LYS A 193 -9.00 19.12 7.02
CA LYS A 193 -9.57 19.32 8.36
C LYS A 193 -11.09 19.21 8.35
N ASN A 194 -11.75 19.68 7.30
CA ASN A 194 -13.21 19.72 7.19
C ASN A 194 -13.78 18.47 6.51
N GLU A 195 -13.05 17.90 5.55
CA GLU A 195 -13.51 16.81 4.67
C GLU A 195 -12.80 15.47 4.95
N PHE A 196 -12.08 15.33 6.07
CA PHE A 196 -11.26 14.15 6.39
C PHE A 196 -12.00 12.81 6.23
N ARG A 197 -13.32 12.80 6.47
CA ARG A 197 -14.14 11.58 6.44
C ARG A 197 -14.47 11.09 5.03
N TYR A 198 -14.25 11.92 4.01
CA TYR A 198 -14.64 11.64 2.62
C TYR A 198 -13.45 11.45 1.69
N TYR A 199 -12.30 12.03 2.01
CA TYR A 199 -11.14 12.04 1.13
C TYR A 199 -9.87 11.60 1.83
N GLU A 200 -9.08 10.78 1.13
CA GLU A 200 -7.82 10.27 1.63
C GLU A 200 -6.63 10.69 0.78
N LYS A 201 -5.83 11.63 1.31
CA LYS A 201 -4.68 12.23 0.61
C LYS A 201 -3.67 11.21 0.07
N MET A 202 -3.56 10.05 0.71
CA MET A 202 -2.64 9.01 0.26
C MET A 202 -3.09 8.38 -1.06
N LEU A 203 -4.38 8.45 -1.42
CA LEU A 203 -4.83 8.07 -2.75
C LEU A 203 -4.15 8.93 -3.82
N ILE A 204 -3.96 10.23 -3.56
CA ILE A 204 -3.25 11.10 -4.50
C ILE A 204 -1.74 10.86 -4.46
N ILE A 205 -1.18 10.84 -3.26
CA ILE A 205 0.28 10.80 -3.05
C ILE A 205 0.87 9.45 -3.48
N GLU A 206 0.24 8.34 -3.10
CA GLU A 206 0.74 6.98 -3.38
C GLU A 206 0.20 6.43 -4.70
N GLN A 207 -1.11 6.53 -4.94
CA GLN A 207 -1.78 5.75 -5.99
C GLN A 207 -1.94 6.51 -7.31
N TYR A 208 -2.31 7.80 -7.28
CA TYR A 208 -2.49 8.61 -8.48
C TYR A 208 -1.18 9.14 -9.05
N SER A 209 -0.21 9.48 -8.19
CA SER A 209 1.09 9.99 -8.65
C SER A 209 1.84 8.99 -9.54
N LEU A 210 1.65 7.68 -9.28
CA LEU A 210 2.34 6.61 -9.98
C LEU A 210 1.97 6.51 -11.47
N PRO A 211 0.69 6.39 -11.89
CA PRO A 211 0.34 6.38 -13.31
C PRO A 211 0.71 7.67 -14.04
N VAL A 212 0.68 8.82 -13.36
CA VAL A 212 1.15 10.08 -13.95
C VAL A 212 2.64 9.99 -14.28
N LEU A 213 3.43 9.45 -13.35
CA LEU A 213 4.87 9.32 -13.51
C LEU A 213 5.26 8.22 -14.51
N THR A 214 4.61 7.06 -14.47
CA THR A 214 4.87 5.97 -15.44
C THR A 214 4.58 6.43 -16.85
N ASN A 215 3.47 7.15 -17.07
CA ASN A 215 3.13 7.73 -18.37
C ASN A 215 4.16 8.79 -18.80
N LYS A 216 4.57 9.69 -17.90
CA LYS A 216 5.57 10.73 -18.19
C LYS A 216 6.94 10.14 -18.58
N LEU A 217 7.35 9.05 -17.94
CA LEU A 217 8.63 8.38 -18.18
C LEU A 217 8.55 7.28 -19.25
N ASN A 218 7.39 7.07 -19.87
CA ASN A 218 7.13 5.99 -20.83
C ASN A 218 7.56 4.61 -20.30
N LYS A 219 7.12 4.28 -19.08
CA LYS A 219 7.43 3.03 -18.39
C LYS A 219 6.30 2.01 -18.57
N ASN A 220 6.63 0.74 -18.45
CA ASN A 220 5.75 -0.42 -18.59
C ASN A 220 5.20 -0.86 -17.23
N PRO A 221 3.99 -0.42 -16.82
CA PRO A 221 3.34 -0.93 -15.63
C PRO A 221 2.76 -2.33 -15.89
N LYS A 222 2.81 -3.17 -14.85
CA LYS A 222 2.14 -4.48 -14.81
C LYS A 222 1.15 -4.50 -13.66
N PHE A 223 0.07 -5.25 -13.85
CA PHE A 223 -0.99 -5.40 -12.86
C PHE A 223 -1.22 -6.88 -12.55
N ILE A 224 -1.60 -7.18 -11.30
CA ILE A 224 -2.10 -8.51 -10.93
C ILE A 224 -3.48 -8.73 -11.55
N ILE A 225 -4.31 -7.68 -11.53
CA ILE A 225 -5.64 -7.66 -12.16
C ILE A 225 -5.66 -6.53 -13.19
N ASN A 226 -5.77 -6.85 -14.47
CA ASN A 226 -5.88 -5.87 -15.54
C ASN A 226 -7.30 -5.27 -15.60
N GLU A 227 -7.43 -4.04 -16.15
CA GLU A 227 -8.69 -3.28 -16.15
C GLU A 227 -9.90 -4.02 -16.74
N ASN A 228 -9.68 -4.93 -17.69
CA ASN A 228 -10.74 -5.66 -18.40
C ASN A 228 -10.91 -7.12 -17.93
N GLU A 229 -10.21 -7.52 -16.87
CA GLU A 229 -10.28 -8.90 -16.35
C GLU A 229 -11.35 -9.05 -15.28
N ASP A 230 -11.95 -10.24 -15.18
CA ASP A 230 -12.83 -10.57 -14.06
C ASP A 230 -12.01 -10.67 -12.77
N LEU A 231 -12.39 -9.87 -11.78
CA LEU A 231 -11.66 -9.78 -10.51
C LEU A 231 -11.58 -11.13 -9.80
N ILE A 232 -12.69 -11.89 -9.76
CA ILE A 232 -12.77 -13.14 -9.01
C ILE A 232 -11.97 -14.23 -9.71
N GLU A 233 -12.14 -14.37 -11.02
CA GLU A 233 -11.39 -15.34 -11.83
C GLU A 233 -9.89 -15.09 -11.72
N THR A 234 -9.46 -13.83 -11.85
CA THR A 234 -8.05 -13.44 -11.79
C THR A 234 -7.45 -13.67 -10.40
N CYS A 235 -8.17 -13.28 -9.34
CA CYS A 235 -7.76 -13.55 -7.96
C CYS A 235 -7.64 -15.06 -7.70
N ASN A 236 -8.58 -15.87 -8.19
CA ASN A 236 -8.52 -17.32 -8.05
C ASN A 236 -7.36 -17.94 -8.83
N HIS A 237 -7.11 -17.47 -10.06
CA HIS A 237 -6.02 -17.94 -10.91
C HIS A 237 -4.65 -17.73 -10.25
N TYR A 238 -4.38 -16.51 -9.79
CA TYR A 238 -3.11 -16.17 -9.13
C TYR A 238 -3.06 -16.58 -7.65
N GLY A 239 -4.19 -17.00 -7.07
CA GLY A 239 -4.31 -17.21 -5.63
C GLY A 239 -4.10 -15.92 -4.83
N PHE A 240 -4.52 -14.78 -5.37
CA PHE A 240 -4.35 -13.47 -4.76
C PHE A 240 -5.63 -13.04 -4.03
N VAL A 241 -5.49 -12.43 -2.85
CA VAL A 241 -6.61 -11.74 -2.16
C VAL A 241 -6.07 -10.50 -1.48
N HIS A 242 -6.75 -9.37 -1.62
CA HIS A 242 -6.58 -8.20 -0.76
C HIS A 242 -7.88 -7.99 0.02
N ALA A 243 -7.82 -8.08 1.36
CA ALA A 243 -8.97 -7.77 2.20
C ALA A 243 -9.17 -6.25 2.26
N LEU A 244 -9.87 -5.66 1.29
CA LEU A 244 -10.06 -4.22 1.17
C LEU A 244 -11.11 -3.68 2.16
N GLY A 245 -10.96 -2.40 2.52
CA GLY A 245 -11.96 -1.65 3.28
C GLY A 245 -12.09 -2.04 4.75
N SER A 246 -13.17 -1.59 5.39
CA SER A 246 -13.43 -1.81 6.82
C SER A 246 -13.98 -3.20 7.15
N SER A 247 -14.59 -3.89 6.18
CA SER A 247 -15.20 -5.21 6.35
C SER A 247 -14.19 -6.29 6.82
N LYS A 248 -12.90 -6.13 6.49
CA LYS A 248 -11.81 -6.97 7.00
C LYS A 248 -11.71 -6.98 8.53
N TYR A 249 -12.27 -5.97 9.21
CA TYR A 249 -12.28 -5.86 10.66
C TYR A 249 -13.56 -6.39 11.31
N GLU A 250 -14.52 -6.90 10.53
CA GLU A 250 -15.71 -7.54 11.07
C GLU A 250 -15.38 -8.88 11.76
N ALA A 251 -16.17 -9.23 12.78
CA ALA A 251 -15.93 -10.43 13.58
C ALA A 251 -15.98 -11.72 12.75
N SER A 252 -16.89 -11.79 11.77
CA SER A 252 -17.04 -12.92 10.84
C SER A 252 -15.78 -13.12 9.99
N PHE A 253 -15.26 -12.05 9.39
CA PHE A 253 -14.03 -12.10 8.60
C PHE A 253 -12.81 -12.44 9.46
N GLN A 254 -12.70 -11.83 10.64
CA GLN A 254 -11.61 -12.11 11.58
C GLN A 254 -11.64 -13.57 12.09
N ALA A 255 -12.82 -14.16 12.28
CA ALA A 255 -12.94 -15.58 12.59
C ALA A 255 -12.40 -16.46 11.46
N LEU A 256 -12.68 -16.12 10.20
CA LEU A 256 -12.14 -16.82 9.03
C LEU A 256 -10.61 -16.68 8.95
N VAL A 257 -10.06 -15.48 9.19
CA VAL A 257 -8.61 -15.25 9.22
C VAL A 257 -7.95 -16.12 10.30
N LYS A 258 -8.48 -16.10 11.54
CA LYS A 258 -7.97 -16.91 12.66
C LYS A 258 -8.06 -18.41 12.37
N GLN A 259 -9.14 -18.88 11.74
CA GLN A 259 -9.27 -20.27 11.31
C GLN A 259 -8.17 -20.61 10.29
N ARG A 260 -7.97 -19.77 9.28
CA ARG A 260 -6.99 -20.03 8.23
C ARG A 260 -5.56 -20.06 8.76
N ILE A 261 -5.22 -19.20 9.71
CA ILE A 261 -3.92 -19.27 10.42
C ILE A 261 -3.72 -20.65 11.07
N LYS A 262 -4.74 -21.22 11.72
CA LYS A 262 -4.64 -22.55 12.35
C LYS A 262 -4.41 -23.67 11.33
N GLU A 263 -4.95 -23.55 10.12
CA GLU A 263 -4.79 -24.54 9.04
C GLU A 263 -3.40 -24.46 8.38
N LEU A 264 -2.71 -23.33 8.48
CA LEU A 264 -1.42 -23.10 7.81
C LEU A 264 -0.21 -23.39 8.71
N ARG A 265 -0.38 -23.32 10.04
CA ARG A 265 0.64 -23.70 11.05
C ARG A 265 0.82 -25.21 11.11
#